data_AF-A0A542FZ14-F1
#
_entry.id   AF-A0A542FZ14-F1
#
_cell.length_a   1.000
_cell.length_b   1.000
_cell.length_c   1.000
_cell.angle_alpha   90.00
_cell.angle_beta   90.00
_cell.angle_gamma   90.00
#
_symmetry.space_group_name_H-M   'P 1'
#
loop_
_entity.id
_entity.type
_entity.pdbx_description
1 polymer ?
#
loop_
_entity_poly.entity_id
_entity_poly.type
_entity_poly.pdbx_seq_one_letter_code
_entity_poly.pdbx_strand_id
1 'polypeptide(L)'
;MNDSTTVDPRFAGLPGRPGKIIAIHLSYASRADQRGRRPQHPSYFLKPSSSVAATDGTVERPAGTELLAFEGEIALVIGATARRVDEADAWRTSR
;
A
#
# COMPACT_ATOMS: atom_id res chain seq x y z
N MET A 1 -19.60 -2.56 30.22
CA MET A 1 -20.40 -3.18 29.16
C MET A 1 -19.60 -3.08 27.86
N ASN A 2 -19.11 -4.25 27.41
CA ASN A 2 -18.39 -4.58 26.17
C ASN A 2 -17.31 -3.64 25.63
N ASP A 3 -16.11 -3.72 26.21
CA ASP A 3 -14.86 -3.33 25.52
C ASP A 3 -14.20 -4.58 24.94
N SER A 4 -14.65 -4.93 23.74
CA SER A 4 -13.95 -5.85 22.86
C SER A 4 -13.85 -5.12 21.53
N THR A 5 -12.87 -4.23 21.41
CA THR A 5 -12.45 -3.74 20.09
C THR A 5 -11.89 -4.92 19.32
N THR A 6 -12.76 -5.68 18.68
CA THR A 6 -12.37 -6.74 17.76
C THR A 6 -11.56 -6.09 16.67
N VAL A 7 -10.26 -6.37 16.64
CA VAL A 7 -9.37 -5.88 15.59
C VAL A 7 -9.90 -6.42 14.27
N ASP A 8 -10.24 -5.53 13.35
CA ASP A 8 -10.66 -5.91 12.01
C ASP A 8 -9.56 -6.79 11.39
N PRO A 9 -9.85 -8.04 11.00
CA PRO A 9 -8.84 -9.00 10.58
C PRO A 9 -8.04 -8.52 9.36
N ARG A 10 -8.59 -7.60 8.56
CA ARG A 10 -7.87 -6.97 7.44
C ARG A 10 -6.60 -6.23 7.90
N PHE A 11 -6.59 -5.72 9.12
CA PHE A 11 -5.49 -4.91 9.64
C PHE A 11 -4.66 -5.64 10.70
N ALA A 12 -4.88 -6.95 10.92
CA ALA A 12 -4.17 -7.71 11.95
C ALA A 12 -2.63 -7.72 11.76
N GLY A 13 -2.16 -7.62 10.51
CA GLY A 13 -0.72 -7.51 10.18
C GLY A 13 -0.18 -6.07 10.18
N LEU A 14 -0.98 -5.07 10.56
CA LEU A 14 -0.61 -3.66 10.58
C LEU A 14 -0.71 -3.11 12.00
N PRO A 15 0.04 -2.05 12.36
CA PRO A 15 -0.09 -1.40 13.67
C PRO A 15 -1.45 -0.71 13.89
N GLY A 16 -2.31 -0.66 12.85
CA GLY A 16 -3.65 -0.14 12.90
C GLY A 16 -4.24 0.04 11.51
N ARG A 17 -5.50 0.49 11.44
CA ARG A 17 -6.14 0.83 10.17
C ARG A 17 -5.41 2.00 9.50
N PRO A 18 -4.88 1.84 8.27
CA PRO A 18 -4.22 2.94 7.58
C PRO A 18 -5.24 4.03 7.23
N GLY A 19 -4.90 5.29 7.46
CA GLY A 19 -5.73 6.43 7.05
C GLY A 19 -5.70 6.68 5.53
N LYS A 20 -4.61 6.28 4.87
CA LYS A 20 -4.41 6.34 3.42
C LYS A 20 -3.35 5.33 3.01
N ILE A 21 -3.46 4.81 1.79
CA ILE A 21 -2.44 3.95 1.16
C ILE A 21 -2.02 4.64 -0.12
N ILE A 22 -0.74 4.98 -0.22
CA ILE A 22 -0.14 5.65 -1.38
C ILE A 22 0.77 4.62 -2.06
N ALA A 23 0.45 4.28 -3.29
CA ALA A 23 1.22 3.33 -4.11
C ALA A 23 1.98 4.07 -5.22
N ILE A 24 3.08 3.49 -5.67
CA ILE A 24 4.01 4.11 -6.62
C ILE A 24 3.94 3.34 -7.95
N HIS A 25 3.69 4.06 -9.04
CA HIS A 25 3.79 3.49 -10.38
C HIS A 25 5.25 3.41 -10.85
N LEU A 26 5.62 2.28 -11.46
CA LEU A 26 6.87 2.08 -12.19
C LEU A 26 8.15 2.36 -11.36
N SER A 27 8.18 1.85 -10.12
CA SER A 27 9.32 1.93 -9.22
C SER A 27 10.44 0.91 -9.51
N TYR A 28 10.17 -0.13 -10.30
CA TYR A 28 11.15 -1.13 -10.72
C TYR A 28 11.60 -0.92 -12.17
N ALA A 29 12.91 -0.91 -12.39
CA ALA A 29 13.50 -0.73 -13.72
C ALA A 29 12.98 -1.77 -14.73
N SER A 30 12.94 -3.05 -14.34
CA SER A 30 12.42 -4.13 -15.18
C SER A 30 10.97 -3.90 -15.62
N ARG A 31 10.13 -3.31 -14.76
CA ARG A 31 8.73 -3.01 -15.10
C ARG A 31 8.61 -1.78 -15.99
N ALA A 32 9.48 -0.78 -15.80
CA ALA A 32 9.59 0.37 -16.70
C ALA A 32 10.00 -0.06 -18.11
N ASP A 33 10.98 -0.95 -18.22
CA ASP A 33 11.46 -1.50 -19.49
C ASP A 33 10.35 -2.29 -20.22
N GLN A 34 9.62 -3.15 -19.51
CA GLN A 34 8.45 -3.86 -20.06
C GLN A 34 7.35 -2.92 -20.57
N ARG A 35 7.18 -1.76 -19.93
CA ARG A 35 6.17 -0.75 -20.31
C ARG A 35 6.69 0.23 -21.36
N GLY A 36 7.97 0.17 -21.73
CA GLY A 36 8.60 1.08 -22.69
C GLY A 36 8.65 2.53 -22.24
N ARG A 37 8.49 2.81 -20.94
CA ARG A 37 8.52 4.18 -20.39
C ARG A 37 9.12 4.21 -19.00
N ARG A 38 9.95 5.23 -18.74
CA ARG A 38 10.50 5.52 -17.43
C ARG A 38 10.14 6.96 -17.02
N PRO A 39 9.29 7.15 -16.01
CA PRO A 39 8.94 8.49 -15.54
C PRO A 39 10.17 9.24 -15.02
N GLN A 40 10.30 10.53 -15.35
CA GLN A 40 11.33 11.40 -14.75
C GLN A 40 11.06 11.68 -13.27
N HIS A 41 9.78 11.64 -12.88
CA HIS A 41 9.35 11.79 -11.49
C HIS A 41 8.44 10.62 -11.11
N PRO A 42 8.43 10.18 -9.84
CA PRO A 42 7.53 9.14 -9.37
C PRO A 42 6.06 9.54 -9.62
N SER A 43 5.27 8.60 -10.10
CA SER A 43 3.82 8.74 -10.18
C SER A 43 3.18 7.95 -9.05
N TYR A 44 2.17 8.55 -8.41
CA TYR A 44 1.49 7.95 -7.27
C TYR A 44 0.01 7.74 -7.57
N PHE A 45 -0.59 6.77 -6.89
CA PHE A 45 -2.03 6.57 -6.85
C PHE A 45 -2.47 6.17 -5.45
N LEU A 46 -3.77 6.33 -5.17
CA LEU A 46 -4.34 5.99 -3.86
C LEU A 46 -5.07 4.67 -3.94
N LYS A 47 -4.88 3.84 -2.90
CA LYS A 47 -5.75 2.71 -2.62
C LYS A 47 -6.59 3.03 -1.38
N PRO A 48 -7.90 2.77 -1.41
CA PRO A 48 -8.73 2.96 -0.22
C PRO A 48 -8.37 1.90 0.83
N SER A 49 -8.44 2.24 2.11
CA SER A 49 -8.16 1.28 3.20
C SER A 49 -9.13 0.09 3.19
N SER A 50 -10.30 0.24 2.57
CA SER A 50 -11.25 -0.86 2.33
C SER A 50 -10.74 -1.93 1.36
N SER A 51 -9.69 -1.65 0.58
CA SER A 51 -9.08 -2.60 -0.36
C SER A 51 -8.06 -3.54 0.26
N VAL A 52 -7.75 -3.39 1.55
CA VAL A 52 -6.86 -4.32 2.27
C VAL A 52 -7.62 -5.62 2.51
N ALA A 53 -7.01 -6.75 2.12
CA ALA A 53 -7.49 -8.08 2.47
C ALA A 53 -6.77 -8.59 3.73
N ALA A 54 -7.43 -9.46 4.49
CA ALA A 54 -6.78 -10.16 5.60
C ALA A 54 -5.73 -11.15 5.06
N THR A 55 -4.72 -11.45 5.87
CA THR A 55 -3.81 -12.57 5.59
C THR A 55 -4.61 -13.86 5.40
N ASP A 56 -4.24 -14.64 4.39
CA ASP A 56 -4.95 -15.85 3.95
C ASP A 56 -6.41 -15.62 3.51
N GLY A 57 -6.82 -14.36 3.37
CA GLY A 57 -8.14 -13.97 2.90
C GLY A 57 -8.31 -14.11 1.38
N THR A 58 -9.55 -14.23 0.94
CA THR A 58 -9.90 -14.29 -0.48
C THR A 58 -9.88 -12.90 -1.12
N VAL A 59 -9.18 -12.76 -2.25
CA VAL A 59 -9.33 -11.60 -3.14
C VAL A 59 -10.39 -11.95 -4.18
N GLU A 60 -11.55 -11.31 -4.09
CA GLU A 60 -12.59 -11.47 -5.11
C GLU A 60 -12.14 -10.91 -6.46
N ARG A 61 -12.42 -11.65 -7.53
CA ARG A 61 -12.34 -11.16 -8.90
C ARG A 61 -13.71 -10.59 -9.30
N PRO A 62 -13.86 -9.27 -9.49
CA PRO A 62 -15.13 -8.69 -9.89
C PRO A 62 -15.64 -9.25 -11.22
N ALA A 63 -16.96 -9.33 -11.39
CA ALA A 63 -17.59 -9.74 -12.64
C ALA A 63 -17.09 -8.87 -13.83
N GLY A 64 -16.77 -9.52 -14.95
CA GLY A 64 -16.24 -8.84 -16.14
C GLY A 64 -14.76 -8.45 -16.06
N THR A 65 -14.04 -8.76 -14.97
CA THR A 65 -12.59 -8.50 -14.90
C THR A 65 -11.85 -9.34 -15.93
N GLU A 66 -11.26 -8.72 -16.95
CA GLU A 66 -10.46 -9.42 -17.97
C GLU A 66 -9.06 -9.79 -17.44
N LEU A 67 -8.46 -8.90 -16.65
CA LEU A 67 -7.13 -9.07 -16.08
C LEU A 67 -7.15 -8.84 -14.57
N LEU A 68 -6.85 -9.89 -13.80
CA LEU A 68 -6.53 -9.82 -12.38
C LEU A 68 -5.14 -10.42 -12.19
N ALA A 69 -4.18 -9.57 -11.84
CA ALA A 69 -2.78 -9.96 -11.65
C ALA A 69 -2.30 -9.52 -10.27
N PHE A 70 -1.29 -10.22 -9.75
CA PHE A 70 -0.60 -9.84 -8.53
C PHE A 70 0.54 -8.87 -8.85
N GLU A 71 0.81 -7.94 -7.93
CA GLU A 71 2.01 -7.11 -7.93
C GLU A 71 2.62 -7.22 -6.52
N GLY A 72 3.78 -7.88 -6.43
CA GLY A 72 4.52 -8.01 -5.19
C GLY A 72 5.30 -6.73 -4.92
N GLU A 73 5.02 -6.07 -3.80
CA GLU A 73 5.63 -4.78 -3.43
C GLU A 73 6.13 -4.80 -1.99
N ILE A 74 7.12 -3.97 -1.70
CA ILE A 74 7.54 -3.66 -0.33
C ILE A 74 6.70 -2.49 0.16
N ALA A 75 5.99 -2.68 1.27
CA ALA A 75 5.23 -1.61 1.92
C ALA A 75 6.03 -0.97 3.05
N LEU A 76 6.03 0.37 3.09
CA LEU A 76 6.55 1.14 4.22
C LEU A 76 5.37 1.63 5.08
N VAL A 77 5.42 1.37 6.39
CA VAL A 77 4.41 1.87 7.33
C VAL A 77 4.94 3.12 8.02
N ILE A 78 4.25 4.24 7.79
CA ILE A 78 4.60 5.53 8.40
C ILE A 78 3.99 5.60 9.81
N GLY A 79 4.84 5.57 10.83
CA GLY A 79 4.45 5.52 12.24
C GLY A 79 4.35 6.89 12.93
N ALA A 80 4.71 7.98 12.26
CA ALA A 80 4.62 9.34 12.77
C ALA A 80 4.11 10.33 11.70
N THR A 81 3.49 11.43 12.12
CA THR A 81 3.09 12.49 11.19
C THR A 81 4.31 13.03 10.44
N ALA A 82 4.28 12.94 9.11
CA ALA A 82 5.34 13.41 8.23
C ALA A 82 4.81 14.54 7.33
N ARG A 83 5.58 15.62 7.20
CA ARG A 83 5.30 16.73 6.28
C ARG A 83 6.61 17.43 5.91
N ARG A 84 6.90 17.53 4.60
CA ARG A 84 8.14 18.14 4.08
C ARG A 84 9.38 17.58 4.77
N VAL A 85 9.47 16.25 4.81
CA VAL A 85 10.59 15.53 5.43
C VAL A 85 11.74 15.48 4.41
N ASP A 86 12.93 15.86 4.85
CA ASP A 86 14.14 15.72 4.04
C ASP A 86 14.51 14.24 3.88
N GLU A 87 15.16 13.90 2.76
CA GLU A 87 15.51 12.51 2.44
C GLU A 87 16.38 11.86 3.53
N ALA A 88 17.32 12.63 4.11
CA ALA A 88 18.18 12.17 5.20
C ALA A 88 17.41 11.80 6.48
N ASP A 89 16.21 12.36 6.68
CA ASP A 89 15.35 12.12 7.85
C ASP A 89 14.24 11.10 7.58
N ALA A 90 14.08 10.61 6.34
CA ALA A 90 12.92 9.82 5.92
C ALA A 90 12.66 8.61 6.82
N TRP A 91 13.72 7.89 7.19
CA TRP A 91 13.65 6.68 8.04
C TRP A 91 13.23 6.95 9.48
N ARG A 92 13.32 8.19 9.97
CA ARG A 92 12.85 8.53 11.33
C ARG A 92 11.33 8.46 11.46
N THR A 93 10.61 8.45 10.34
CA THR A 93 9.13 8.45 10.31
C THR A 93 8.52 7.06 10.13
N SER A 94 9.33 6.05 9.77
CA SER A 94 8.91 4.66 9.63
C SER A 94 9.04 3.88 10.95
N ARG A 95 8.08 2.97 11.21
CA ARG A 95 8.16 1.98 12.29
C ARG A 95 8.18 0.58 11.70
#